data_AF-A0A382XTU3-F1
#
_entry.id   AF-A0A382XTU3-F1
#
_cell.length_a   1.000
_cell.length_b   1.000
_cell.length_c   1.000
_cell.angle_alpha   90.00
_cell.angle_beta   90.00
_cell.angle_gamma   90.00
#
_symmetry.space_group_name_H-M   'P 1'
#
loop_
_entity.id
_entity.type
_entity.pdbx_description
1 polymer ?
#
loop_
_entity_poly.entity_id
_entity_poly.type
_entity_poly.pdbx_seq_one_letter_code
_entity_poly.pdbx_strand_id
1 'polypeptide(L)' 'MFLKCPSCDNERSFQVKTLQMHVIHVDATQVDLADEGRPAILELMCDECEEMVDLQDIDAELRKEIFLILGAG' A
#
# COMPACT_ATOMS: atom_id res chain seq x y z
N MET A 1 -9.98 -17.05 2.39
CA MET A 1 -9.92 -15.66 2.89
C MET A 1 -10.56 -14.78 1.85
N PHE A 2 -11.36 -13.82 2.29
CA PHE A 2 -12.09 -12.97 1.38
C PHE A 2 -12.19 -11.57 2.03
N LEU A 3 -11.71 -10.54 1.33
CA LEU A 3 -11.76 -9.15 1.79
C LEU A 3 -13.02 -8.50 1.22
N LYS A 4 -13.99 -8.20 2.07
CA LYS A 4 -15.25 -7.58 1.67
C LYS A 4 -15.31 -6.14 2.15
N CYS A 5 -15.69 -5.21 1.27
CA CYS A 5 -15.98 -3.84 1.68
C CYS A 5 -17.24 -3.82 2.58
N PRO A 6 -17.19 -3.22 3.78
CA PRO A 6 -18.33 -3.18 4.70
C PRO A 6 -19.48 -2.27 4.21
N SER A 7 -19.22 -1.39 3.24
CA SER A 7 -20.17 -0.37 2.79
C SER A 7 -20.92 -0.73 1.51
N CYS A 8 -20.30 -1.45 0.57
CA CYS A 8 -20.91 -1.77 -0.73
C CYS A 8 -20.82 -3.23 -1.13
N ASP A 9 -20.35 -4.11 -0.22
CA ASP A 9 -20.17 -5.54 -0.47
C ASP A 9 -19.19 -5.90 -1.60
N ASN A 10 -18.36 -4.96 -2.07
CA ASN A 10 -17.33 -5.25 -3.07
C ASN A 10 -16.35 -6.31 -2.56
N GLU A 11 -16.04 -7.24 -3.46
CA GLU A 11 -15.27 -8.46 -3.20
C GLU A 11 -14.08 -8.65 -4.18
N ARG A 12 -13.76 -7.66 -5.01
CA ARG A 12 -12.87 -7.91 -6.18
C ARG A 12 -11.60 -7.08 -6.18
N SER A 13 -11.76 -5.76 -6.17
CA SER A 13 -10.65 -4.81 -6.31
C SER A 13 -10.64 -3.83 -5.16
N PHE A 14 -9.43 -3.54 -4.68
CA PHE A 14 -9.18 -2.55 -3.65
C PHE A 14 -7.98 -1.71 -4.09
N GLN A 15 -8.02 -0.43 -3.78
CA GLN A 15 -6.92 0.49 -4.02
C GLN A 15 -6.07 0.57 -2.76
N VAL A 16 -4.75 0.57 -2.93
CA VAL A 16 -3.81 0.76 -1.83
C VAL A 16 -3.03 2.03 -2.09
N LYS A 17 -3.10 2.99 -1.17
CA LYS A 17 -2.21 4.15 -1.18
C LYS A 17 -0.94 3.79 -0.43
N THR A 18 0.18 3.87 -1.12
CA THR A 18 1.51 3.69 -0.53
C THR A 18 2.29 4.99 -0.58
N LEU A 19 3.27 5.11 0.32
CA LEU A 19 4.27 6.17 0.31
C LEU A 19 5.64 5.54 0.28
N GLN A 20 6.44 5.91 -0.71
CA GLN A 20 7.84 5.52 -0.79
C GLN A 20 8.70 6.78 -0.82
N MET A 21 9.71 6.82 0.05
CA MET A 21 10.64 7.93 0.15
C MET A 21 11.98 7.55 -0.47
N HIS A 22 12.49 8.46 -1.28
CA HIS A 22 13.79 8.34 -1.95
C HIS A 22 14.71 9.45 -1.45
N VAL A 23 15.94 9.10 -1.11
CA VAL A 23 16.99 10.08 -0.82
C VAL A 23 17.82 10.26 -2.08
N ILE A 24 17.86 11.47 -2.60
CA ILE A 24 18.72 11.82 -3.73
C ILE A 24 19.89 12.68 -3.25
N HIS A 25 21.08 12.38 -3.77
CA HIS A 25 22.25 13.25 -3.67
C HIS A 25 22.39 14.02 -4.98
N VAL A 26 22.60 15.33 -4.87
CA VAL A 26 22.75 16.22 -6.02
C VAL A 26 24.12 16.89 -5.91
N ASP A 27 24.95 16.70 -6.93
CA ASP A 27 26.20 17.43 -7.12
C ASP A 27 26.16 18.30 -8.38
N ALA A 28 27.28 18.94 -8.73
CA ALA A 28 27.35 19.89 -9.84
C ALA A 28 27.11 19.26 -11.22
N THR A 29 27.22 17.93 -11.35
CA THR A 29 27.21 17.21 -12.62
C THR A 29 26.31 15.98 -12.64
N GLN A 30 25.87 15.50 -11.47
CA GLN A 30 25.18 14.24 -11.32
C GLN A 30 24.11 14.29 -10.21
N VAL A 31 23.08 13.48 -10.40
CA VAL A 31 22.06 13.17 -9.40
C VAL A 31 22.10 11.67 -9.18
N ASP A 32 22.32 11.25 -7.94
CA ASP A 32 22.37 9.84 -7.53
C ASP A 32 21.25 9.52 -6.54
N LEU A 33 20.68 8.32 -6.67
CA LEU A 33 19.77 7.77 -5.68
C LEU A 33 20.60 7.10 -4.57
N ALA A 34 20.53 7.66 -3.37
CA ALA A 34 21.33 7.22 -2.23
C ALA A 34 20.63 6.14 -1.40
N ASP A 35 19.30 6.23 -1.27
CA ASP A 35 18.50 5.26 -0.52
C ASP A 35 17.08 5.18 -1.09
N GLU A 36 16.54 3.97 -1.02
CA GLU A 36 15.19 3.62 -1.40
C GLU A 36 14.54 2.87 -0.22
N GLY A 37 13.74 3.60 0.55
CA GLY A 37 12.93 2.99 1.59
C GLY A 37 11.91 2.02 1.00
N ARG A 38 11.50 1.01 1.78
CA ARG A 38 10.34 0.20 1.42
C ARG A 38 9.07 1.07 1.43
N PRO A 39 8.10 0.83 0.52
CA PRO A 39 6.83 1.51 0.58
C PRO A 39 6.12 1.28 1.92
N ALA A 40 5.64 2.34 2.54
CA ALA A 40 4.70 2.25 3.66
C ALA A 40 3.27 2.24 3.09
N ILE A 41 2.40 1.37 3.62
CA ILE A 41 0.96 1.43 3.29
C ILE A 41 0.32 2.51 4.14
N LEU A 42 -0.36 3.45 3.50
CA LEU A 42 -1.09 4.53 4.15
C LEU A 42 -2.57 4.19 4.31
N GLU A 43 -3.20 3.75 3.22
CA GLU A 43 -4.65 3.51 3.18
C GLU A 43 -4.95 2.31 2.29
N LEU A 44 -5.95 1.53 2.67
CA LEU A 44 -6.63 0.57 1.81
C LEU A 44 -8.05 1.07 1.60
N MET A 45 -8.49 1.12 0.36
CA MET A 45 -9.80 1.67 -0.02
C MET A 45 -10.54 0.71 -0.94
N CYS A 46 -11.86 0.69 -0.81
CA CYS A 46 -12.71 0.02 -1.78
C CYS A 46 -12.66 0.76 -3.11
N ASP A 47 -12.42 0.03 -4.20
CA ASP A 47 -12.37 0.61 -5.56
C ASP A 47 -13.74 1.09 -6.05
N GLU A 48 -14.84 0.50 -5.57
CA GLU A 48 -16.20 0.87 -5.99
C GLU A 48 -16.80 2.08 -5.27
N CYS A 49 -16.70 2.14 -3.94
CA CYS A 49 -17.34 3.18 -3.13
C CYS A 49 -16.36 4.14 -2.44
N GLU A 50 -15.05 3.97 -2.67
CA GLU A 50 -13.97 4.78 -2.09
C GLU A 50 -13.89 4.76 -0.55
N GLU A 51 -14.67 3.90 0.12
CA GLU A 51 -14.61 3.78 1.57
C GLU A 51 -13.29 3.15 2.03
N MET A 52 -12.72 3.68 3.11
CA MET A 52 -11.53 3.13 3.73
C MET A 52 -11.84 1.77 4.38
N VAL A 53 -10.92 0.83 4.22
CA VAL A 53 -10.97 -0.50 4.85
C VAL A 53 -9.80 -0.61 5.81
N ASP A 54 -10.07 -0.90 7.08
CA ASP A 54 -9.02 -1.05 8.08
C ASP A 54 -8.23 -2.34 7.83
N LEU A 55 -6.92 -2.21 7.64
CA LEU A 55 -5.99 -3.34 7.49
C LEU A 55 -5.98 -4.25 8.72
N GLN A 56 -6.34 -3.75 9.90
CA GLN A 56 -6.41 -4.55 11.13
C GLN A 56 -7.58 -5.53 11.14
N ASP A 57 -8.66 -5.19 10.44
CA ASP A 57 -9.86 -6.03 10.33
C ASP A 57 -9.73 -7.13 9.27
N ILE A 58 -8.63 -7.10 8.51
CA ILE A 58 -8.31 -8.12 7.51
C ILE A 58 -7.62 -9.31 8.17
N ASP A 59 -7.93 -10.50 7.67
CA ASP A 59 -7.21 -11.71 8.03
C ASP A 59 -5.68 -11.51 7.95
N ALA A 60 -4.96 -11.99 8.96
CA ALA A 60 -3.53 -11.76 9.11
C ALA A 60 -2.68 -12.34 7.96
N GLU A 61 -3.09 -13.47 7.37
CA GLU A 61 -2.39 -14.08 6.25
C GLU A 61 -2.60 -13.26 4.98
N LEU A 62 -3.84 -12.83 4.71
CA LEU A 62 -4.16 -11.95 3.59
C LEU A 62 -3.47 -10.59 3.72
N ARG A 63 -3.44 -10.01 4.94
CA ARG A 63 -2.68 -8.78 5.21
C ARG A 63 -1.20 -8.96 4.91
N LYS A 64 -0.59 -10.08 5.33
CA LYS A 64 0.81 -10.37 5.05
C LYS A 64 1.07 -10.51 3.54
N GLU A 65 0.16 -11.15 2.81
CA GLU A 65 0.24 -11.27 1.36
C GLU A 65 0.18 -9.91 0.66
N ILE A 66 -0.73 -9.02 1.09
CA ILE A 66 -0.81 -7.63 0.59
C ILE A 66 0.52 -6.91 0.79
N PHE A 67 1.10 -6.95 2.00
CA PHE A 67 2.39 -6.31 2.27
C PHE A 67 3.50 -6.88 1.38
N LEU A 68 3.54 -8.19 1.19
CA LEU A 68 4.54 -8.85 0.36
C LEU A 68 4.45 -8.42 -1.12
N ILE A 69 3.25 -8.41 -1.70
CA ILE A 69 3.02 -8.02 -3.10
C ILE A 69 3.42 -6.55 -3.33
N LEU A 70 3.18 -5.69 -2.34
CA LEU A 70 3.51 -4.26 -2.42
C LEU A 70 4.98 -3.95 -2.08
N GLY A 71 5.77 -4.95 -1.66
CA GLY A 71 7.13 -4.72 -1.16
C GLY A 71 7.19 -3.90 0.13
N ALA A 72 6.07 -3.75 0.83
CA ALA A 72 5.96 -3.01 2.07
C ALA A 72 6.55 -3.81 3.25
N GLY A 73 7.10 -3.12 4.25
CA GLY A 73 7.78 -3.73 5.39
C GLY A 73 7.68 -2.90 6.65
#